data_AF-A0AAX3LSR0-F1
#
_entry.id   AF-A0AAX3LSR0-F1
#
_cell.length_a   1.000
_cell.length_b   1.000
_cell.length_c   1.000
_cell.angle_alpha   90.00
_cell.angle_beta   90.00
_cell.angle_gamma   90.00
#
_symmetry.space_group_name_H-M   'P 1'
#
loop_
_entity.id
_entity.type
_entity.pdbx_description
1 polymer ?
#
loop_
_entity_poly.entity_id
_entity_poly.type
_entity_poly.pdbx_seq_one_letter_code
_entity_poly.pdbx_strand_id
1 'polypeptide(L)'
;MLRFEDLRVRDNQDLDRDFFNRRYRLIAESLAELNAQLAQIGTATDNLVTLGLTRVNEVLGPALATASAAAENGFLVATSATPLTLTVGLETTFEIDDTPARALFAPTPYVVISRNGTGSLNDWAVFRVAAYARENGGLAGEVVAIYGDIGAAQHNDWVISASAGLATALIEAAANVANTLLLAQQAAQDAAEAAAVAESVLANGPVSSVNGQTGTVALGIGDIPTLTAQLASKAASSHGHTIAQVSNLQSTLDGLQAQITMVDGGSY
;
A
#
# COMPACT_ATOMS: atom_id res chain seq x y z
N MET A 1 72.48 -31.84 19.99
CA MET A 1 72.57 -32.90 18.95
C MET A 1 73.86 -33.70 19.07
N LEU A 2 73.73 -34.91 19.59
CA LEU A 2 74.80 -35.91 19.70
C LEU A 2 75.39 -36.22 18.31
N ARG A 3 76.72 -36.20 18.16
CA ARG A 3 77.36 -36.61 16.90
C ARG A 3 77.87 -38.03 17.03
N PHE A 4 77.79 -38.81 15.95
CA PHE A 4 78.30 -40.19 15.94
C PHE A 4 79.78 -40.30 16.32
N GLU A 5 80.56 -39.24 16.07
CA GLU A 5 81.97 -39.15 16.46
C GLU A 5 82.17 -39.12 18.00
N ASP A 6 81.18 -38.62 18.76
CA ASP A 6 81.23 -38.57 20.23
C ASP A 6 81.01 -39.96 20.88
N LEU A 7 80.42 -40.89 20.12
CA LEU A 7 80.18 -42.28 20.50
C LEU A 7 81.21 -43.26 19.91
N ARG A 8 82.10 -42.79 19.03
CA ARG A 8 83.06 -43.64 18.34
C ARG A 8 84.21 -44.03 19.25
N VAL A 9 84.49 -45.33 19.40
CA VAL A 9 85.70 -45.81 20.09
C VAL A 9 86.90 -45.54 19.20
N ARG A 10 87.94 -44.86 19.72
CA ARG A 10 89.19 -44.64 18.99
C ARG A 10 90.18 -45.77 19.30
N ASP A 11 91.06 -46.05 18.35
CA ASP A 11 92.13 -47.04 18.54
C ASP A 11 93.03 -46.59 19.70
N ASN A 12 93.26 -47.50 20.66
CA ASN A 12 94.04 -47.28 21.89
C ASN A 12 93.39 -46.40 22.99
N GLN A 13 92.05 -46.38 23.09
CA GLN A 13 91.35 -45.81 24.26
C GLN A 13 91.13 -46.84 25.37
N ASP A 14 91.36 -46.44 26.62
CA ASP A 14 91.02 -47.23 27.80
C ASP A 14 89.49 -47.30 27.99
N LEU A 15 88.95 -48.51 27.93
CA LEU A 15 87.52 -48.81 28.06
C LEU A 15 87.13 -49.03 29.54
N ASP A 16 87.24 -47.97 30.33
CA ASP A 16 86.91 -48.02 31.76
C ASP A 16 85.43 -47.69 32.06
N ARG A 17 85.03 -47.82 33.32
CA ARG A 17 83.65 -47.54 33.77
C ARG A 17 83.24 -46.10 33.47
N ASP A 18 84.16 -45.15 33.58
CA ASP A 18 83.88 -43.72 33.37
C ASP A 18 83.67 -43.40 31.88
N PHE A 19 84.39 -44.08 31.00
CA PHE A 19 84.18 -44.04 29.55
C PHE A 19 82.75 -44.44 29.19
N PHE A 20 82.26 -45.58 29.70
CA PHE A 20 80.90 -46.04 29.44
C PHE A 20 79.84 -45.13 30.09
N ASN A 21 80.04 -44.71 31.35
CA ASN A 21 79.11 -43.82 32.05
C ASN A 21 78.91 -42.48 31.32
N ARG A 22 80.00 -41.88 30.79
CA ARG A 22 79.90 -40.63 30.00
C ARG A 22 79.04 -40.80 28.75
N ARG A 23 79.22 -41.90 28.02
CA ARG A 23 78.44 -42.18 26.80
C ARG A 23 76.99 -42.51 27.08
N TYR A 24 76.71 -43.32 28.10
CA TYR A 24 75.35 -43.60 28.53
C TYR A 24 74.62 -42.32 28.98
N ARG A 25 75.31 -41.40 29.65
CA ARG A 25 74.77 -40.08 29.99
C ARG A 25 74.43 -39.25 28.75
N LEU A 26 75.34 -39.17 27.78
CA LEU A 26 75.10 -38.44 26.53
C LEU A 26 73.93 -39.02 25.72
N ILE A 27 73.78 -40.35 25.69
CA ILE A 27 72.64 -41.03 25.07
C ILE A 27 71.35 -40.70 25.81
N ALA A 28 71.35 -40.76 27.15
CA ALA A 28 70.18 -40.44 27.96
C ALA A 28 69.75 -38.97 27.79
N GLU A 29 70.70 -38.04 27.74
CA GLU A 29 70.46 -36.61 27.48
C GLU A 29 69.87 -36.41 26.07
N SER A 30 70.41 -37.08 25.04
CA SER A 30 69.86 -37.05 23.68
C SER A 30 68.46 -37.64 23.58
N LEU A 31 68.17 -38.73 24.31
CA LEU A 31 66.83 -39.32 24.34
C LEU A 31 65.83 -38.40 25.05
N ALA A 32 66.25 -37.74 26.12
CA ALA A 32 65.44 -36.73 26.79
C ALA A 32 65.16 -35.52 25.88
N GLU A 33 66.17 -35.04 25.14
CA GLU A 33 66.03 -33.96 24.15
C GLU A 33 65.05 -34.35 23.02
N LEU A 34 65.17 -35.57 22.48
CA LEU A 34 64.25 -36.10 21.46
C LEU A 34 62.81 -36.22 21.98
N ASN A 35 62.62 -36.69 23.21
CA ASN A 35 61.30 -36.77 23.83
C ASN A 35 60.67 -35.38 24.01
N ALA A 36 61.47 -34.38 24.38
CA ALA A 36 60.99 -33.00 24.49
C ALA A 36 60.61 -32.41 23.12
N GLN A 37 61.41 -32.65 22.07
CA GLN A 37 61.07 -32.24 20.70
C GLN A 37 59.79 -32.94 20.20
N LEU A 38 59.64 -34.24 20.47
CA LEU A 38 58.44 -34.99 20.12
C LEU A 38 57.20 -34.42 20.81
N ALA A 39 57.30 -34.07 22.09
CA ALA A 39 56.21 -33.43 22.82
C ALA A 39 55.84 -32.06 22.22
N GLN A 40 56.83 -31.25 21.82
CA GLN A 40 56.59 -29.96 21.13
C GLN A 40 55.90 -30.15 19.78
N ILE A 41 56.31 -31.15 18.99
CA ILE A 41 55.67 -31.48 17.71
C ILE A 41 54.22 -31.92 17.95
N GLY A 42 53.95 -32.71 18.99
CA GLY A 42 52.60 -33.09 19.40
C GLY A 42 51.74 -31.87 19.68
N THR A 43 52.20 -30.96 20.54
CA THR A 43 51.48 -29.70 20.85
C THR A 43 51.27 -28.82 19.62
N ALA A 44 52.27 -28.70 18.75
CA ALA A 44 52.13 -27.95 17.51
C ALA A 44 51.08 -28.56 16.57
N THR A 45 51.03 -29.89 16.48
CA THR A 45 50.03 -30.63 15.71
C THR A 45 48.63 -30.38 16.26
N ASP A 46 48.45 -30.48 17.59
CA ASP A 46 47.16 -30.22 18.24
C ASP A 46 46.67 -28.79 17.97
N ASN A 47 47.56 -27.80 18.08
CA ASN A 47 47.24 -26.41 17.77
C ASN A 47 46.82 -26.21 16.31
N LEU A 48 47.50 -26.87 15.36
CA LEU A 48 47.14 -26.83 13.94
C LEU A 48 45.79 -27.49 13.68
N VAL A 49 45.49 -28.60 14.36
CA VAL A 49 44.19 -29.28 14.25
C VAL A 49 43.08 -28.38 14.79
N THR A 50 43.27 -27.76 15.96
CA THR A 50 42.30 -26.81 16.53
C THR A 50 42.09 -25.61 15.60
N LEU A 51 43.17 -24.97 15.12
CA LEU A 51 43.07 -23.84 14.20
C LEU A 51 42.39 -24.24 12.88
N GLY A 52 42.70 -25.42 12.36
CA GLY A 52 42.07 -25.99 11.17
C GLY A 52 40.57 -26.17 11.36
N LEU A 53 40.14 -26.76 12.47
CA LEU A 53 38.72 -26.93 12.80
C LEU A 53 38.00 -25.59 12.96
N THR A 54 38.60 -24.62 13.64
CA THR A 54 38.02 -23.28 13.79
C THR A 54 37.86 -22.61 12.43
N ARG A 55 38.90 -22.59 11.59
CA ARG A 55 38.82 -21.97 10.26
C ARG A 55 37.83 -22.69 9.35
N VAL A 56 37.76 -24.01 9.41
CA VAL A 56 36.76 -24.79 8.67
C VAL A 56 35.35 -24.36 9.06
N ASN A 57 35.06 -24.23 10.36
CA ASN A 57 33.73 -23.82 10.81
C ASN A 57 33.42 -22.35 10.46
N GLU A 58 34.38 -21.44 10.61
CA GLU A 58 34.20 -20.02 10.32
C GLU A 58 34.06 -19.73 8.82
N VAL A 59 34.69 -20.52 7.95
CA VAL A 59 34.70 -20.28 6.50
C VAL A 59 33.69 -21.16 5.77
N LEU A 60 33.68 -22.48 6.03
CA LEU A 60 32.81 -23.41 5.30
C LEU A 60 31.37 -23.36 5.81
N GLY A 61 31.14 -23.04 7.08
CA GLY A 61 29.78 -22.89 7.63
C GLY A 61 28.97 -21.83 6.87
N PRO A 62 29.43 -20.56 6.81
CA PRO A 62 28.74 -19.50 6.06
C PRO A 62 28.70 -19.76 4.56
N ALA A 63 29.76 -20.34 3.98
CA ALA A 63 29.78 -20.68 2.55
C ALA A 63 28.74 -21.75 2.19
N LEU A 64 28.58 -22.78 3.03
CA LEU A 64 27.57 -23.81 2.86
C LEU A 64 26.15 -23.24 3.01
N ALA A 65 25.91 -22.39 4.00
CA ALA A 65 24.62 -21.71 4.18
C ALA A 65 24.26 -20.80 2.98
N THR A 66 25.27 -20.13 2.40
CA THR A 66 25.08 -19.31 1.19
C THR A 66 24.79 -20.20 -0.03
N ALA A 67 25.49 -21.32 -0.17
CA ALA A 67 25.28 -22.27 -1.26
C ALA A 67 23.92 -22.98 -1.17
N SER A 68 23.48 -23.36 0.04
CA SER A 68 22.15 -23.96 0.25
C SER A 68 21.05 -22.94 -0.03
N ALA A 69 21.20 -21.70 0.44
CA ALA A 69 20.24 -20.63 0.14
C ALA A 69 20.14 -20.33 -1.37
N ALA A 70 21.27 -20.33 -2.09
CA ALA A 70 21.30 -20.21 -3.54
C ALA A 70 20.60 -21.40 -4.24
N ALA A 71 20.73 -22.61 -3.69
CA ALA A 71 20.13 -23.82 -4.26
C ALA A 71 18.61 -23.91 -3.98
N GLU A 72 18.15 -23.52 -2.80
CA GLU A 72 16.74 -23.63 -2.38
C GLU A 72 15.87 -22.48 -2.86
N ASN A 73 16.31 -21.23 -2.68
CA ASN A 73 15.51 -20.05 -2.99
C ASN A 73 15.88 -19.40 -4.34
N GLY A 74 17.01 -19.81 -4.93
CA GLY A 74 17.55 -19.21 -6.15
C GLY A 74 17.99 -17.75 -5.94
N PHE A 75 18.36 -17.09 -7.03
CA PHE A 75 18.74 -15.67 -7.02
C PHE A 75 17.54 -14.72 -7.19
N LEU A 76 16.35 -15.28 -7.44
CA LEU A 76 15.20 -14.54 -7.94
C LEU A 76 14.07 -14.40 -6.91
N VAL A 77 14.14 -15.06 -5.76
CA VAL A 77 13.05 -15.00 -4.76
C VAL A 77 13.61 -14.53 -3.42
N ALA A 78 12.88 -13.63 -2.78
CA ALA A 78 13.15 -13.15 -1.43
C ALA A 78 11.85 -13.06 -0.63
N THR A 79 11.96 -13.09 0.69
CA THR A 79 10.82 -12.91 1.60
C THR A 79 10.94 -11.62 2.38
N SER A 80 9.81 -11.08 2.81
CA SER A 80 9.77 -9.89 3.66
C SER A 80 8.64 -9.98 4.68
N ALA A 81 8.97 -9.67 5.93
CA ALA A 81 8.00 -9.56 7.02
C ALA A 81 7.49 -8.13 7.26
N THR A 82 7.78 -7.16 6.38
CA THR A 82 7.38 -5.75 6.58
C THR A 82 5.86 -5.60 6.58
N PRO A 83 5.23 -5.10 7.65
CA PRO A 83 3.77 -4.97 7.73
C PRO A 83 3.27 -3.83 6.83
N LEU A 84 2.60 -4.16 5.73
CA LEU A 84 2.09 -3.20 4.75
C LEU A 84 0.69 -3.55 4.28
N THR A 85 -0.09 -2.53 3.91
CA THR A 85 -1.32 -2.67 3.14
C THR A 85 -1.04 -2.12 1.76
N LEU A 86 -1.17 -2.92 0.71
CA LEU A 86 -0.80 -2.50 -0.64
C LEU A 86 -1.93 -1.71 -1.28
N THR A 87 -1.59 -0.55 -1.82
CA THR A 87 -2.47 0.25 -2.68
C THR A 87 -1.69 0.63 -3.94
N VAL A 88 -2.38 0.75 -5.07
CA VAL A 88 -1.75 1.21 -6.32
C VAL A 88 -1.28 2.65 -6.14
N GLY A 89 -0.05 2.95 -6.58
CA GLY A 89 0.62 4.23 -6.38
C GLY A 89 1.33 4.38 -5.03
N LEU A 90 1.33 3.35 -4.19
CA LEU A 90 2.03 3.39 -2.90
C LEU A 90 3.55 3.33 -3.13
N GLU A 91 4.24 4.42 -2.82
CA GLU A 91 5.69 4.44 -2.66
C GLU A 91 6.06 3.93 -1.27
N THR A 92 6.86 2.87 -1.21
CA THR A 92 7.25 2.23 0.05
C THR A 92 8.59 1.51 -0.07
N THR A 93 9.11 1.03 1.06
CA THR A 93 10.31 0.19 1.13
C THR A 93 9.97 -1.10 1.85
N PHE A 94 10.20 -2.23 1.19
CA PHE A 94 10.17 -3.53 1.84
C PHE A 94 11.53 -3.81 2.48
N GLU A 95 11.54 -4.37 3.67
CA GLU A 95 12.72 -4.91 4.32
C GLU A 95 12.79 -6.41 4.01
N ILE A 96 13.74 -6.80 3.16
CA ILE A 96 14.03 -8.21 2.88
C ILE A 96 14.60 -8.86 4.13
N ASP A 97 14.05 -10.02 4.51
CA ASP A 97 14.41 -10.73 5.71
C ASP A 97 15.93 -11.02 5.76
N ASP A 98 16.52 -10.93 6.95
CA ASP A 98 17.95 -11.18 7.17
C ASP A 98 18.29 -12.67 7.07
N THR A 99 18.34 -13.14 5.83
CA THR A 99 18.71 -14.49 5.46
C THR A 99 19.91 -14.45 4.51
N PRO A 100 20.68 -15.54 4.38
CA PRO A 100 21.75 -15.61 3.38
C PRO A 100 21.27 -15.33 1.94
N ALA A 101 19.98 -15.56 1.65
CA ALA A 101 19.37 -15.26 0.36
C ALA A 101 19.33 -13.75 0.05
N ARG A 102 19.29 -12.87 1.08
CA ARG A 102 19.26 -11.40 0.91
C ARG A 102 20.46 -10.87 0.11
N ALA A 103 21.66 -11.40 0.40
CA ALA A 103 22.87 -11.02 -0.31
C ALA A 103 22.86 -11.46 -1.77
N LEU A 104 22.17 -12.57 -2.07
CA LEU A 104 22.09 -13.19 -3.39
C LEU A 104 20.96 -12.63 -4.25
N PHE A 105 19.89 -12.12 -3.63
CA PHE A 105 18.71 -11.63 -4.32
C PHE A 105 19.06 -10.53 -5.34
N ALA A 106 18.69 -10.72 -6.60
CA ALA A 106 18.95 -9.77 -7.68
C ALA A 106 17.61 -9.29 -8.26
N PRO A 107 17.04 -8.19 -7.71
CA PRO A 107 15.76 -7.69 -8.19
C PRO A 107 15.88 -7.16 -9.62
N THR A 108 14.89 -7.51 -10.44
CA THR A 108 14.64 -6.87 -11.74
C THR A 108 13.96 -5.51 -11.53
N PRO A 109 13.93 -4.62 -12.54
CA PRO A 109 13.24 -3.34 -12.43
C PRO A 109 11.77 -3.44 -12.02
N TYR A 110 11.13 -4.56 -12.31
CA TYR A 110 9.80 -4.92 -11.82
C TYR A 110 9.87 -6.27 -11.13
N VAL A 111 9.28 -6.37 -9.95
CA VAL A 111 9.14 -7.62 -9.19
C VAL A 111 7.66 -7.88 -8.94
N VAL A 112 7.32 -9.15 -8.79
CA VAL A 112 5.97 -9.57 -8.40
C VAL A 112 5.98 -9.89 -6.92
N ILE A 113 5.00 -9.35 -6.22
CA ILE A 113 4.76 -9.58 -4.80
C ILE A 113 3.52 -10.46 -4.67
N SER A 114 3.65 -11.54 -3.92
CA SER A 114 2.55 -12.41 -3.53
C SER A 114 2.65 -12.72 -2.03
N ARG A 115 1.68 -13.49 -1.52
CA ARG A 115 1.63 -13.94 -0.12
C ARG A 115 2.12 -15.37 -0.01
N ASN A 116 2.76 -15.71 1.11
CA ASN A 116 3.21 -17.08 1.40
C ASN A 116 2.08 -18.01 1.91
N GLY A 117 0.89 -17.95 1.30
CA GLY A 117 -0.32 -18.64 1.74
C GLY A 117 -0.97 -19.51 0.66
N THR A 118 -1.52 -20.66 1.05
CA THR A 118 -2.15 -21.64 0.14
C THR A 118 -3.42 -21.14 -0.57
N GLY A 119 -4.02 -20.04 -0.12
CA GLY A 119 -5.18 -19.39 -0.74
C GLY A 119 -4.85 -18.20 -1.65
N SER A 120 -3.59 -17.77 -1.72
CA SER A 120 -3.18 -16.48 -2.31
C SER A 120 -2.54 -16.62 -3.69
N LEU A 121 -2.73 -17.75 -4.38
CA LEU A 121 -2.15 -17.99 -5.72
C LEU A 121 -2.67 -17.02 -6.77
N ASN A 122 -3.87 -16.47 -6.57
CA ASN A 122 -4.48 -15.49 -7.47
C ASN A 122 -4.23 -14.03 -7.02
N ASP A 123 -3.59 -13.83 -5.88
CA ASP A 123 -3.41 -12.53 -5.26
C ASP A 123 -1.97 -12.07 -5.51
N TRP A 124 -1.80 -11.05 -6.35
CA TRP A 124 -0.48 -10.54 -6.68
C TRP A 124 -0.47 -9.03 -6.88
N ALA A 125 0.68 -8.44 -6.61
CA ALA A 125 0.96 -7.05 -6.89
C ALA A 125 2.25 -6.93 -7.71
N VAL A 126 2.34 -5.88 -8.51
CA VAL A 126 3.57 -5.54 -9.24
C VAL A 126 4.19 -4.35 -8.57
N PHE A 127 5.47 -4.49 -8.27
CA PHE A 127 6.27 -3.46 -7.63
C PHE A 127 7.41 -3.04 -8.56
N ARG A 128 7.46 -1.75 -8.86
CA ARG A 128 8.55 -1.15 -9.62
C ARG A 128 9.66 -0.80 -8.65
N VAL A 129 10.82 -1.42 -8.84
CA VAL A 129 11.98 -1.25 -7.99
C VAL A 129 12.71 0.04 -8.39
N ALA A 130 12.87 0.95 -7.44
CA ALA A 130 13.70 2.14 -7.58
C ALA A 130 15.14 1.88 -7.15
N ALA A 131 15.32 1.20 -6.01
CA ALA A 131 16.64 0.87 -5.48
C ALA A 131 16.58 -0.36 -4.56
N TYR A 132 17.69 -1.09 -4.47
CA TYR A 132 17.86 -2.19 -3.52
C TYR A 132 19.18 -2.04 -2.74
N ALA A 133 19.07 -1.85 -1.43
CA ALA A 133 20.19 -1.77 -0.51
C ALA A 133 20.43 -3.15 0.13
N ARG A 134 21.49 -3.84 -0.32
CA ARG A 134 21.81 -5.22 0.12
C ARG A 134 22.20 -5.31 1.60
N GLU A 135 22.77 -4.24 2.16
CA GLU A 135 23.30 -4.22 3.53
C GLU A 135 22.21 -4.32 4.59
N ASN A 136 21.07 -3.66 4.36
CA ASN A 136 19.93 -3.64 5.27
C ASN A 136 18.68 -4.33 4.69
N GLY A 137 18.74 -4.80 3.44
CA GLY A 137 17.60 -5.43 2.77
C GLY A 137 16.54 -4.45 2.28
N GLY A 138 16.80 -3.15 2.25
CA GLY A 138 15.81 -2.16 1.82
C GLY A 138 15.54 -2.22 0.32
N LEU A 139 14.35 -2.68 -0.08
CA LEU A 139 13.84 -2.68 -1.45
C LEU A 139 12.83 -1.53 -1.62
N ALA A 140 13.30 -0.39 -2.11
CA ALA A 140 12.51 0.82 -2.30
C ALA A 140 11.88 0.87 -3.70
N GLY A 141 10.66 1.40 -3.78
CA GLY A 141 9.92 1.46 -5.04
C GLY A 141 8.45 1.80 -4.88
N GLU A 142 7.66 1.48 -5.89
CA GLU A 142 6.24 1.83 -5.99
C GLU A 142 5.40 0.63 -6.43
N VAL A 143 4.20 0.48 -5.85
CA VAL A 143 3.20 -0.50 -6.29
C VAL A 143 2.46 0.03 -7.53
N VAL A 144 2.66 -0.62 -8.68
CA VAL A 144 2.09 -0.18 -9.97
C VAL A 144 0.75 -0.86 -10.26
N ALA A 145 0.57 -2.09 -9.79
CA ALA A 145 -0.62 -2.87 -10.06
C ALA A 145 -0.94 -3.79 -8.90
N ILE A 146 -2.23 -4.04 -8.70
CA ILE A 146 -2.75 -5.00 -7.74
C ILE A 146 -3.82 -5.83 -8.44
N TYR A 147 -3.81 -7.13 -8.21
CA TYR A 147 -4.83 -8.06 -8.67
C TYR A 147 -5.21 -8.99 -7.52
N GLY A 148 -6.52 -9.21 -7.36
CA GLY A 148 -7.08 -9.92 -6.22
C GLY A 148 -7.18 -9.05 -4.97
N ASP A 149 -7.26 -9.70 -3.80
CA ASP A 149 -7.56 -9.05 -2.52
C ASP A 149 -6.31 -8.75 -1.68
N ILE A 150 -5.11 -8.86 -2.27
CA ILE A 150 -3.81 -8.62 -1.58
C ILE A 150 -3.67 -7.19 -0.99
N GLY A 151 -4.47 -6.23 -1.46
CA GLY A 151 -4.48 -4.86 -0.94
C GLY A 151 -5.56 -4.59 0.11
N ALA A 152 -6.44 -5.56 0.41
CA ALA A 152 -7.61 -5.33 1.26
C ALA A 152 -7.28 -5.21 2.76
N ALA A 153 -6.14 -5.77 3.19
CA ALA A 153 -5.73 -5.78 4.59
C ALA A 153 -4.20 -5.63 4.74
N GLN A 154 -3.76 -5.39 5.98
CA GLN A 154 -2.34 -5.40 6.30
C GLN A 154 -1.79 -6.82 6.33
N HIS A 155 -0.56 -6.95 5.85
CA HIS A 155 0.06 -8.20 5.48
C HIS A 155 1.57 -8.16 5.78
N ASN A 156 2.16 -9.30 6.13
CA ASN A 156 3.56 -9.42 6.61
C ASN A 156 4.22 -10.76 6.26
N ASP A 157 3.79 -11.45 5.20
CA ASP A 157 4.35 -12.75 4.77
C ASP A 157 4.71 -12.72 3.28
N TRP A 158 5.33 -11.62 2.86
CA TRP A 158 5.54 -11.31 1.45
C TRP A 158 6.54 -12.26 0.80
N VAL A 159 6.20 -12.69 -0.41
CA VAL A 159 7.10 -13.39 -1.31
C VAL A 159 7.34 -12.49 -2.51
N ILE A 160 8.60 -12.08 -2.70
CA ILE A 160 9.03 -11.13 -3.72
C ILE A 160 9.84 -11.89 -4.75
N SER A 161 9.30 -11.99 -5.96
CA SER A 161 9.90 -12.73 -7.07
C SER A 161 10.33 -11.80 -8.19
N ALA A 162 11.63 -11.81 -8.50
CA ALA A 162 12.22 -11.14 -9.64
C ALA A 162 11.69 -11.76 -10.94
N SER A 163 11.00 -10.94 -11.73
CA SER A 163 10.37 -11.36 -12.98
C SER A 163 11.30 -11.08 -14.14
N ALA A 164 12.13 -12.05 -14.49
CA ALA A 164 13.13 -11.92 -15.56
C ALA A 164 12.55 -11.90 -17.00
N GLY A 165 11.24 -12.09 -17.19
CA GLY A 165 10.69 -12.32 -18.54
C GLY A 165 9.25 -11.86 -18.79
N LEU A 166 8.55 -11.30 -17.80
CA LEU A 166 7.27 -10.64 -18.09
C LEU A 166 7.62 -9.30 -18.73
N ALA A 167 7.41 -9.18 -20.05
CA ALA A 167 7.64 -7.93 -20.76
C ALA A 167 6.97 -6.80 -19.98
N THR A 168 7.74 -5.79 -19.55
CA THR A 168 7.26 -4.63 -18.80
C THR A 168 5.95 -4.08 -19.37
N ALA A 169 5.86 -4.05 -20.70
CA ALA A 169 4.67 -3.64 -21.44
C ALA A 169 3.42 -4.49 -21.19
N LEU A 170 3.54 -5.81 -20.95
CA LEU A 170 2.40 -6.70 -20.71
C LEU A 170 1.83 -6.49 -19.30
N ILE A 171 2.71 -6.33 -18.31
CA ILE A 171 2.29 -6.03 -16.93
C ILE A 171 1.67 -4.63 -16.85
N GLU A 172 2.31 -3.62 -17.46
CA GLU A 172 1.77 -2.26 -17.52
C GLU A 172 0.46 -2.21 -18.30
N ALA A 173 0.35 -2.94 -19.41
CA ALA A 173 -0.91 -3.06 -20.15
C ALA A 173 -1.99 -3.74 -19.31
N ALA A 174 -1.67 -4.82 -18.58
CA ALA A 174 -2.63 -5.49 -17.70
C ALA A 174 -3.11 -4.57 -16.57
N ALA A 175 -2.18 -3.83 -15.94
CA ALA A 175 -2.49 -2.84 -14.90
C ALA A 175 -3.39 -1.72 -15.43
N ASN A 176 -3.06 -1.18 -16.60
CA ASN A 176 -3.85 -0.15 -17.26
C ASN A 176 -5.25 -0.63 -17.64
N VAL A 177 -5.36 -1.87 -18.15
CA VAL A 177 -6.67 -2.48 -18.47
C VAL A 177 -7.51 -2.68 -17.22
N ALA A 178 -6.91 -3.13 -16.09
CA ALA A 178 -7.64 -3.29 -14.83
C ALA A 178 -8.17 -1.95 -14.29
N ASN A 179 -7.33 -0.91 -14.28
CA ASN A 179 -7.74 0.44 -13.87
C ASN A 179 -8.82 1.01 -14.79
N THR A 180 -8.67 0.80 -16.10
CA THR A 180 -9.66 1.25 -17.10
C THR A 180 -10.99 0.53 -16.91
N LEU A 181 -10.97 -0.77 -16.60
CA LEU A 181 -12.17 -1.54 -16.32
C LEU A 181 -12.89 -1.03 -15.06
N LEU A 182 -12.16 -0.72 -13.99
CA LEU A 182 -12.75 -0.16 -12.76
C LEU A 182 -13.42 1.21 -13.03
N LEU A 183 -12.73 2.09 -13.76
CA LEU A 183 -13.29 3.38 -14.16
C LEU A 183 -14.52 3.23 -15.06
N ALA A 184 -14.51 2.25 -15.98
CA ALA A 184 -15.65 1.94 -16.83
C ALA A 184 -16.85 1.39 -16.03
N GLN A 185 -16.60 0.56 -15.00
CA GLN A 185 -17.64 0.07 -14.09
C GLN A 185 -18.25 1.21 -13.27
N GLN A 186 -17.43 2.14 -12.74
CA GLN A 186 -17.93 3.31 -12.04
C GLN A 186 -18.78 4.19 -12.95
N ALA A 187 -18.30 4.49 -14.16
CA ALA A 187 -19.05 5.28 -15.14
C ALA A 187 -20.38 4.60 -15.53
N ALA A 188 -20.43 3.27 -15.58
CA ALA A 188 -21.66 2.53 -15.82
C ALA A 188 -22.66 2.64 -14.65
N GLN A 189 -22.19 2.63 -13.40
CA GLN A 189 -23.03 2.87 -12.22
C GLN A 189 -23.58 4.31 -12.20
N ASP A 190 -22.71 5.30 -12.41
CA ASP A 190 -23.11 6.71 -12.47
C ASP A 190 -24.17 6.94 -13.57
N ALA A 191 -24.01 6.28 -14.73
CA ALA A 191 -24.98 6.32 -15.81
C ALA A 191 -26.32 5.65 -15.44
N ALA A 192 -26.29 4.54 -14.68
CA ALA A 192 -27.50 3.88 -14.20
C ALA A 192 -28.26 4.75 -13.17
N GLU A 193 -27.54 5.40 -12.25
CA GLU A 193 -28.12 6.36 -11.30
C GLU A 193 -28.74 7.56 -12.04
N ALA A 194 -28.03 8.14 -13.00
CA ALA A 194 -28.54 9.23 -13.81
C ALA A 194 -29.79 8.83 -14.61
N ALA A 195 -29.83 7.61 -15.15
CA ALA A 195 -31.00 7.07 -15.84
C ALA A 195 -32.21 6.93 -14.88
N ALA A 196 -32.00 6.44 -13.66
CA ALA A 196 -33.06 6.35 -12.65
C ALA A 196 -33.62 7.73 -12.27
N VAL A 197 -32.75 8.75 -12.15
CA VAL A 197 -33.18 10.14 -11.93
C VAL A 197 -33.99 10.65 -13.12
N ALA A 198 -33.54 10.42 -14.34
CA ALA A 198 -34.27 10.84 -15.54
C ALA A 198 -35.64 10.16 -15.65
N GLU A 199 -35.74 8.87 -15.33
CA GLU A 199 -37.00 8.13 -15.29
C GLU A 199 -37.96 8.70 -14.24
N SER A 200 -37.45 9.06 -13.06
CA SER A 200 -38.22 9.76 -12.02
C SER A 200 -38.74 11.12 -12.50
N VAL A 201 -37.91 11.90 -13.20
CA VAL A 201 -38.31 13.20 -13.77
C VAL A 201 -39.32 13.04 -14.91
N LEU A 202 -39.21 11.99 -15.73
CA LEU A 202 -40.17 11.68 -16.79
C LEU A 202 -41.52 11.25 -16.21
N ALA A 203 -41.52 10.41 -15.17
CA ALA A 203 -42.73 9.92 -14.53
C ALA A 203 -43.48 11.01 -13.74
N ASN A 204 -42.74 11.91 -13.07
CA ASN A 204 -43.32 12.91 -12.18
C ASN A 204 -43.32 14.33 -12.76
N GLY A 205 -42.67 14.55 -13.91
CA GLY A 205 -42.41 15.88 -14.45
C GLY A 205 -41.40 16.68 -13.60
N PRO A 206 -41.06 17.92 -14.00
CA PRO A 206 -40.16 18.80 -13.23
C PRO A 206 -40.78 19.31 -11.92
N VAL A 207 -42.08 19.14 -11.71
CA VAL A 207 -42.81 19.63 -10.53
C VAL A 207 -43.47 18.45 -9.83
N SER A 208 -42.87 18.01 -8.73
CA SER A 208 -43.36 16.87 -7.94
C SER A 208 -44.57 17.21 -7.06
N SER A 209 -44.80 18.49 -6.75
CA SER A 209 -46.01 18.97 -6.09
C SER A 209 -46.24 20.47 -6.33
N VAL A 210 -47.50 20.89 -6.30
CA VAL A 210 -47.89 22.31 -6.26
C VAL A 210 -48.66 22.54 -4.96
N ASN A 211 -48.12 23.37 -4.07
CA ASN A 211 -48.73 23.67 -2.76
C ASN A 211 -49.10 22.40 -1.95
N GLY A 212 -48.25 21.37 -2.01
CA GLY A 212 -48.47 20.08 -1.31
C GLY A 212 -49.42 19.11 -1.99
N GLN A 213 -50.01 19.46 -3.14
CA GLN A 213 -50.84 18.54 -3.93
C GLN A 213 -49.99 17.79 -4.97
N THR A 214 -50.22 16.48 -5.08
CA THR A 214 -49.52 15.56 -6.00
C THR A 214 -50.52 14.92 -6.98
N GLY A 215 -50.09 14.56 -8.19
CA GLY A 215 -50.93 13.93 -9.22
C GLY A 215 -51.59 14.96 -10.17
N THR A 216 -52.76 14.64 -10.73
CA THR A 216 -53.53 15.59 -11.55
C THR A 216 -54.06 16.73 -10.68
N VAL A 217 -53.31 17.85 -10.62
CA VAL A 217 -53.70 19.04 -9.86
C VAL A 217 -54.66 19.89 -10.68
N ALA A 218 -55.93 19.90 -10.30
CA ALA A 218 -56.91 20.86 -10.83
C ALA A 218 -56.82 22.16 -10.03
N LEU A 219 -56.16 23.18 -10.59
CA LEU A 219 -55.98 24.47 -9.94
C LEU A 219 -57.29 25.28 -9.96
N GLY A 220 -57.78 25.64 -8.78
CA GLY A 220 -58.89 26.56 -8.56
C GLY A 220 -58.44 27.89 -7.95
N ILE A 221 -59.34 28.87 -7.92
CA ILE A 221 -59.07 30.20 -7.34
C ILE A 221 -58.71 30.15 -5.84
N GLY A 222 -59.10 29.08 -5.14
CA GLY A 222 -58.76 28.84 -3.74
C GLY A 222 -57.31 28.41 -3.50
N ASP A 223 -56.60 27.92 -4.53
CA ASP A 223 -55.21 27.47 -4.44
C ASP A 223 -54.19 28.62 -4.49
N ILE A 224 -54.66 29.85 -4.77
CA ILE A 224 -53.86 31.07 -4.71
C ILE A 224 -54.37 31.90 -3.53
N PRO A 225 -53.74 31.78 -2.35
CA PRO A 225 -54.17 32.52 -1.16
C PRO A 225 -54.26 34.00 -1.48
N THR A 226 -55.34 34.64 -1.02
CA THR A 226 -55.63 36.08 -1.19
C THR A 226 -55.99 36.55 -2.59
N LEU A 227 -55.99 35.70 -3.63
CA LEU A 227 -56.31 36.13 -5.00
C LEU A 227 -57.70 36.79 -5.10
N THR A 228 -58.72 36.21 -4.45
CA THR A 228 -60.06 36.80 -4.38
C THR A 228 -60.05 38.19 -3.74
N ALA A 229 -59.30 38.38 -2.66
CA ALA A 229 -59.20 39.67 -1.98
C ALA A 229 -58.46 40.71 -2.82
N GLN A 230 -57.41 40.29 -3.54
CA GLN A 230 -56.66 41.14 -4.45
C GLN A 230 -57.51 41.57 -5.67
N LEU A 231 -58.26 40.64 -6.27
CA LEU A 231 -59.17 40.94 -7.38
C LEU A 231 -60.29 41.90 -6.93
N ALA A 232 -60.87 41.67 -5.76
CA ALA A 232 -61.88 42.56 -5.18
C ALA A 232 -61.32 43.96 -4.93
N SER A 233 -60.11 44.06 -4.38
CA SER A 233 -59.43 45.34 -4.15
C SER A 233 -59.12 46.07 -5.47
N LYS A 234 -58.67 45.34 -6.49
CA LYS A 234 -58.42 45.89 -7.82
C LYS A 234 -59.73 46.41 -8.43
N ALA A 235 -60.80 45.63 -8.38
CA ALA A 235 -62.10 46.01 -8.89
C ALA A 235 -62.60 47.29 -8.21
N ALA A 236 -62.49 47.39 -6.88
CA ALA A 236 -62.86 48.61 -6.16
C ALA A 236 -62.03 49.84 -6.60
N SER A 237 -60.74 49.67 -6.90
CA SER A 237 -59.89 50.78 -7.35
C SER A 237 -60.14 51.22 -8.80
N SER A 238 -60.62 50.32 -9.68
CA SER A 238 -60.73 50.58 -11.12
C SER A 238 -62.17 50.67 -11.64
N HIS A 239 -63.15 50.16 -10.89
CA HIS A 239 -64.58 50.24 -11.21
C HIS A 239 -65.27 51.20 -10.25
N GLY A 240 -65.06 52.50 -10.48
CA GLY A 240 -65.81 53.57 -9.84
C GLY A 240 -66.77 54.24 -10.83
N HIS A 241 -67.90 54.75 -10.31
CA HIS A 241 -68.79 55.63 -11.04
C HIS A 241 -68.89 56.97 -10.30
N THR A 242 -68.68 58.06 -11.02
CA THR A 242 -68.94 59.43 -10.57
C THR A 242 -70.37 59.81 -10.96
N ILE A 243 -70.95 60.81 -10.27
CA ILE A 243 -72.28 61.33 -10.60
C ILE A 243 -72.40 61.81 -12.05
N ALA A 244 -71.29 62.33 -12.61
CA ALA A 244 -71.22 62.79 -13.99
C ALA A 244 -71.39 61.65 -15.02
N GLN A 245 -71.15 60.40 -14.62
CA GLN A 245 -71.31 59.22 -15.48
C GLN A 245 -72.73 58.66 -15.48
N VAL A 246 -73.61 59.11 -14.57
CA VAL A 246 -75.02 58.71 -14.54
C VAL A 246 -75.87 59.80 -15.16
N SER A 247 -76.38 59.52 -16.37
CA SER A 247 -77.22 60.46 -17.11
C SER A 247 -78.38 60.98 -16.24
N ASN A 248 -78.55 62.31 -16.21
CA ASN A 248 -79.61 63.03 -15.49
C ASN A 248 -79.60 62.96 -13.95
N LEU A 249 -78.64 62.28 -13.29
CA LEU A 249 -78.63 62.16 -11.83
C LEU A 249 -78.40 63.50 -11.12
N GLN A 250 -77.43 64.30 -11.58
CA GLN A 250 -77.15 65.62 -11.00
C GLN A 250 -78.38 66.55 -11.07
N SER A 251 -78.99 66.64 -12.25
CA SER A 251 -80.20 67.44 -12.48
C SER A 251 -81.36 67.00 -11.58
N THR A 252 -81.54 65.69 -11.39
CA THR A 252 -82.58 65.14 -10.53
C THR A 252 -82.37 65.52 -9.06
N LEU A 253 -81.14 65.41 -8.56
CA LEU A 253 -80.80 65.74 -7.17
C LEU A 253 -80.92 67.25 -6.90
N ASP A 254 -80.45 68.09 -7.82
CA ASP A 254 -80.58 69.55 -7.70
C ASP A 254 -82.06 69.97 -7.66
N GLY A 255 -82.91 69.33 -8.48
CA GLY A 255 -84.35 69.53 -8.46
C GLY A 255 -85.01 69.16 -7.14
N LEU A 256 -84.62 68.02 -6.54
CA LEU A 256 -85.12 67.60 -5.22
C LEU A 256 -84.64 68.54 -4.09
N GLN A 257 -83.38 68.97 -4.11
CA GLN A 257 -82.84 69.90 -3.11
C GLN A 257 -83.57 71.25 -3.15
N ALA A 258 -83.90 71.75 -4.34
CA ALA A 258 -84.69 72.98 -4.49
C ALA A 258 -86.08 72.85 -3.86
N GLN A 259 -86.74 71.69 -4.00
CA GLN A 259 -88.04 71.42 -3.35
C GLN A 259 -87.93 71.42 -1.82
N ILE A 260 -86.89 70.81 -1.25
CA ILE A 260 -86.67 70.79 0.21
C ILE A 260 -86.38 72.21 0.74
N THR A 261 -85.55 72.98 0.05
CA THR A 261 -85.17 74.33 0.48
C THR A 261 -86.37 75.30 0.44
N MET A 262 -87.33 75.09 -0.46
CA MET A 262 -88.61 75.82 -0.43
C MET A 262 -89.47 75.49 0.80
N VAL A 263 -89.36 74.26 1.33
CA VAL A 263 -90.14 73.84 2.51
C VAL A 263 -89.51 74.38 3.81
N ASP A 264 -88.18 74.48 3.89
CA ASP A 264 -87.46 74.88 5.11
C ASP A 264 -87.14 76.40 5.17
N GLY A 265 -87.15 77.09 4.02
CA GLY A 265 -86.97 78.55 3.92
C GLY A 265 -88.24 79.37 4.12
N GLY A 266 -89.38 78.73 4.35
CA GLY A 266 -90.60 79.39 4.80
C GLY A 266 -90.50 79.65 6.30
N SER A 267 -90.45 80.92 6.70
CA SER A 267 -90.72 81.34 8.08
C SER A 267 -91.84 80.50 8.71
N TYR A 268 -91.55 79.87 9.85
CA TYR A 268 -92.56 79.80 10.91
C TYR A 268 -92.94 81.23 11.32
#